data_AF-A0A966UXM1-F1
#
_entry.id   AF-A0A966UXM1-F1
#
_cell.length_a   1.000
_cell.length_b   1.000
_cell.length_c   1.000
_cell.angle_alpha   90.00
_cell.angle_beta   90.00
_cell.angle_gamma   90.00
#
_symmetry.space_group_name_H-M   'P 1'
#
loop_
_entity.id
_entity.type
_entity.pdbx_description
1 polymer ?
#
loop_
_entity_poly.entity_id
_entity_poly.type
_entity_poly.pdbx_seq_one_letter_code
_entity_poly.pdbx_strand_id
1 'polypeptide(L)' 'MKRVWVAGEVLIDLIPNSEGRPIPIVGGGGANTAKASALLGLDTFFIDGISNDDFGVMARKELSDSGVRLD' A
#
# COMPACT_ATOMS: atom_id res chain seq x y z
N MET A 1 -8.67 -7.50 20.24
CA MET A 1 -8.93 -6.68 19.04
C MET A 1 -9.16 -7.59 17.85
N LYS A 2 -10.00 -7.20 16.88
CA LYS A 2 -10.19 -7.96 15.64
C LYS A 2 -9.04 -7.63 14.68
N ARG A 3 -8.53 -8.65 13.99
CA ARG A 3 -7.49 -8.51 12.95
C ARG A 3 -8.11 -8.54 11.56
N VAL A 4 -7.53 -7.76 10.66
CA VAL A 4 -7.83 -7.79 9.23
C VAL A 4 -6.59 -8.28 8.50
N TRP A 5 -6.75 -9.33 7.69
CA TRP A 5 -5.72 -9.79 6.77
C TRP A 5 -6.20 -9.49 5.36
N VAL A 6 -5.39 -8.77 4.60
CA VAL A 6 -5.70 -8.45 3.21
C VAL A 6 -4.66 -9.14 2.35
N ALA A 7 -5.09 -10.13 1.56
CA ALA A 7 -4.29 -10.73 0.52
C ALA A 7 -4.71 -10.15 -0.82
N GLY A 8 -3.76 -9.73 -1.64
CA GLY A 8 -4.06 -9.08 -2.92
C GLY A 8 -2.80 -8.55 -3.55
N GLU A 9 -2.94 -7.43 -4.24
CA GLU A 9 -1.88 -6.80 -5.01
C GLU A 9 -1.50 -5.42 -4.46
N VAL A 10 -0.23 -5.08 -4.63
CA VAL A 10 0.28 -3.71 -4.62
C VAL A 10 0.81 -3.32 -6.00
N LEU A 11 0.42 -2.15 -6.47
CA LEU A 11 0.76 -1.63 -7.81
C LEU A 11 1.26 -0.18 -7.68
N ILE A 12 1.80 0.36 -8.78
CA ILE A 12 2.10 1.79 -8.90
C ILE A 12 1.18 2.40 -9.94
N ASP A 13 0.35 3.34 -9.50
CA ASP A 13 -0.47 4.16 -10.37
C ASP A 13 0.35 5.36 -10.85
N LEU A 14 0.51 5.50 -12.17
CA LEU A 14 1.15 6.66 -12.79
C LEU A 14 0.10 7.73 -13.09
N ILE A 15 -0.10 8.64 -12.14
CA ILE A 15 -1.11 9.70 -12.26
C ILE A 15 -0.43 10.97 -12.78
N PRO A 16 -0.93 11.66 -13.81
CA PRO A 16 -0.35 12.93 -14.26
C PRO A 16 -0.45 14.02 -13.19
N ASN A 17 0.64 14.75 -12.95
CA ASN A 17 0.62 15.96 -12.13
C ASN A 17 -0.01 17.15 -12.91
N SER A 18 -0.02 18.35 -12.30
CA SER A 18 -0.57 19.57 -12.92
C SER A 18 0.12 20.01 -14.21
N GLU A 19 1.34 19.51 -14.48
CA GLU A 19 2.11 19.76 -15.71
C GLU A 19 1.98 18.59 -16.72
N GLY A 20 1.14 17.60 -16.43
CA GLY A 20 0.93 16.42 -17.27
C GLY A 20 2.03 15.35 -17.18
N ARG A 21 3.00 15.49 -16.27
CA ARG A 21 4.05 14.49 -16.05
C ARG A 21 3.54 13.37 -15.14
N PRO A 22 3.71 12.08 -15.50
CA PRO A 22 3.29 10.98 -14.64
C PRO A 22 4.09 10.98 -13.34
N ILE A 23 3.38 10.93 -12.21
CA ILE A 23 3.96 10.72 -10.88
C ILE A 23 3.56 9.34 -10.36
N PRO A 24 4.50 8.58 -9.76
CA PRO A 24 4.20 7.28 -9.18
C PRO A 24 3.46 7.46 -7.85
N ILE A 25 2.35 6.74 -7.69
CA ILE A 25 1.54 6.67 -6.48
C ILE A 25 1.36 5.20 -6.12
N VAL A 26 1.50 4.84 -4.85
CA VAL A 26 1.22 3.46 -4.41
C VAL A 26 -0.28 3.19 -4.54
N GLY A 27 -0.62 2.10 -5.22
CA GLY A 27 -1.98 1.70 -5.53
C GLY A 27 -2.20 0.20 -5.37
N GLY A 28 -3.31 -0.29 -5.94
CA GLY A 28 -3.79 -1.67 -5.77
C GLY A 28 -4.98 -1.75 -4.82
N GLY A 29 -6.00 -2.52 -5.19
CA GLY A 29 -7.21 -2.68 -4.38
C GLY A 29 -6.91 -3.34 -3.03
N GLY A 30 -6.03 -4.35 -3.03
CA GLY A 30 -5.52 -4.98 -1.80
C GLY A 30 -4.76 -3.98 -0.91
N ALA A 31 -3.73 -3.33 -1.45
CA ALA A 31 -2.94 -2.34 -0.72
C ALA A 31 -3.78 -1.20 -0.14
N ASN A 32 -4.71 -0.63 -0.93
CA ASN A 32 -5.60 0.43 -0.49
C ASN A 32 -6.58 -0.04 0.60
N THR A 33 -7.08 -1.27 0.51
CA THR A 33 -7.96 -1.85 1.55
C THR A 33 -7.21 -2.04 2.87
N ALA A 34 -5.97 -2.52 2.81
CA ALA A 34 -5.11 -2.66 3.98
C ALA A 34 -4.82 -1.29 4.63
N LYS A 35 -4.41 -0.32 3.80
CA LYS A 35 -4.14 1.06 4.23
C LYS A 35 -5.36 1.70 4.90
N ALA A 36 -6.53 1.62 4.28
CA ALA A 36 -7.76 2.18 4.84
C ALA A 36 -8.14 1.52 6.17
N SER A 37 -8.02 0.19 6.26
CA SER A 37 -8.33 -0.55 7.49
C SER A 37 -7.39 -0.14 8.65
N ALA A 38 -6.10 0.00 8.37
CA ALA A 38 -5.11 0.44 9.35
C ALA A 38 -5.36 1.88 9.82
N LEU A 39 -5.65 2.80 8.89
CA LEU A 39 -5.98 4.20 9.22
C LEU A 39 -7.26 4.35 10.05
N LEU A 40 -8.19 3.39 9.96
CA LEU A 40 -9.39 3.32 10.79
C LEU A 40 -9.14 2.67 12.18
N GLY A 41 -7.89 2.32 12.50
CA GLY A 41 -7.48 1.79 13.80
C GLY A 41 -7.62 0.27 13.96
N LEU A 42 -7.77 -0.47 12.86
CA LEU A 42 -7.80 -1.93 12.88
C LEU A 42 -6.39 -2.51 12.82
N ASP A 43 -6.13 -3.57 13.60
CA ASP A 43 -4.88 -4.34 13.53
C ASP A 43 -4.82 -5.08 12.19
N THR A 44 -4.09 -4.52 11.22
CA THR A 44 -4.18 -4.87 9.80
C THR A 44 -2.85 -5.41 9.26
N PHE A 45 -2.92 -6.54 8.57
CA PHE A 45 -1.81 -7.23 7.93
C PHE A 45 -2.04 -7.31 6.42
N PHE A 46 -0.98 -7.16 5.64
CA PHE A 46 -1.02 -7.27 4.19
C PHE A 46 -0.15 -8.43 3.69
N ILE A 47 -0.71 -9.26 2.82
CA ILE A 47 -0.07 -10.46 2.27
C ILE A 47 0.06 -10.28 0.75
N ASP A 48 1.28 -9.99 0.30
CA ASP A 48 1.65 -9.94 -1.12
C ASP A 48 3.18 -10.07 -1.29
N GLY A 49 3.62 -10.44 -2.49
CA GLY A 49 5.02 -10.33 -2.91
C GLY A 49 5.36 -8.90 -3.35
N ILE A 50 5.87 -8.09 -2.42
CA ILE A 50 6.32 -6.73 -2.76
C ILE A 50 7.76 -6.77 -3.29
N SER A 51 8.01 -6.15 -4.45
CA SER A 51 9.35 -6.03 -5.05
C SER A 51 10.36 -5.38 -4.10
N ASN A 52 11.65 -5.53 -4.43
CA ASN A 52 12.77 -4.87 -3.74
C ASN A 52 13.36 -3.71 -4.56
N ASP A 53 12.77 -3.37 -5.70
CA ASP A 53 13.11 -2.15 -6.46
C ASP A 53 12.60 -0.88 -5.75
N ASP A 54 12.89 0.29 -6.32
CA ASP A 54 12.52 1.59 -5.76
C ASP A 54 11.00 1.73 -5.53
N PHE A 55 10.17 1.13 -6.39
CA PHE A 55 8.72 1.13 -6.23
C PHE A 55 8.25 0.20 -5.13
N GLY A 56 8.87 -0.97 -4.99
CA GLY A 56 8.65 -1.87 -3.87
C GLY A 56 9.04 -1.25 -2.53
N VAL A 57 10.17 -0.54 -2.47
CA VAL A 57 10.58 0.22 -1.28
C VAL A 57 9.58 1.33 -0.96
N MET A 58 9.12 2.09 -1.97
CA MET A 58 8.08 3.10 -1.84
C MET A 58 6.77 2.52 -1.29
N ALA A 59 6.31 1.40 -1.84
CA ALA A 59 5.10 0.70 -1.41
C ALA A 59 5.19 0.18 0.04
N ARG A 60 6.31 -0.47 0.41
CA ARG A 60 6.55 -0.92 1.79
C ARG A 60 6.50 0.24 2.76
N LYS A 61 7.17 1.34 2.43
CA LYS A 61 7.19 2.54 3.27
C LYS A 61 5.79 3.10 3.47
N GLU A 62 5.01 3.27 2.40
CA GLU A 62 3.66 3.84 2.50
C GLU A 62 2.69 2.97 3.31
N LEU A 63 2.74 1.65 3.12
CA LEU A 63 1.93 0.70 3.88
C LEU A 63 2.33 0.72 5.37
N SER A 64 3.62 0.62 5.68
CA SER A 64 4.11 0.66 7.06
C SER A 64 3.81 1.99 7.77
N ASP A 65 3.99 3.13 7.09
CA ASP A 65 3.65 4.46 7.62
C ASP A 65 2.15 4.60 7.91
N SER A 66 1.31 3.85 7.19
CA SER A 66 -0.14 3.80 7.40
C SER A 66 -0.55 2.84 8.53
N GLY A 67 0.40 2.16 9.17
CA GLY A 67 0.15 1.19 10.24
C GLY A 67 -0.15 -0.23 9.77
N VAL A 68 0.06 -0.53 8.48
CA VAL A 68 -0.10 -1.88 7.94
C VAL A 68 1.12 -2.74 8.30
N ARG A 69 0.85 -3.94 8.81
CA ARG A 69 1.86 -4.95 9.17
C ARG A 69 2.25 -5.76 7.95
N LEU A 70 3.55 -5.93 7.74
CA LEU A 70 4.15 -6.65 6.61
C LEU A 70 4.98 -7.85 7.08
N ASP A 71 4.89 -8.20 8.37
CA ASP A 71 5.56 -9.32 9.06
C ASP A 71 4.68 -10.57 9.17
#